data_AF-A0A9X0BPC9-F1
#
_entry.id   AF-A0A9X0BPC9-F1
#
_cell.length_a   1.000
_cell.length_b   1.000
_cell.length_c   1.000
_cell.angle_alpha   90.00
_cell.angle_beta   90.00
_cell.angle_gamma   90.00
#
_symmetry.space_group_name_H-M   'P 1'
#
loop_
_entity.id
_entity.type
_entity.pdbx_description
1 polymer ?
#
loop_
_entity_poly.entity_id
_entity_poly.type
_entity_poly.pdbx_seq_one_letter_code
_entity_poly.pdbx_strand_id
1 'polypeptide(L)'
;MVDAMHDLLAGPRTELISQHGRLQLTPSMIPDVSNFDAKDSLFFNKWSELPPPKQVREKTKAQWLSGTSLDKRKTLTYGGCHMRPPPAVFEDMGLVVKWGVQVGIAEAQSAYAVHRSLKGHVPVPEVYGWRTDGDEKFIYMQYMHGWTLEAAWDSLEHNERDTICHQLRTVVDNLRQLEQDPSDPFIGNIMRSPLLRQSIPF
;
A
#
# COMPACT_ATOMS: atom_id res chain seq x y z
N MET A 1 -14.36 26.75 -21.71
CA MET A 1 -13.12 26.14 -21.19
C MET A 1 -12.67 26.92 -19.95
N VAL A 2 -13.54 26.96 -18.94
CA VAL A 2 -13.31 27.60 -17.62
C VAL A 2 -13.99 26.83 -16.48
N ASP A 3 -14.65 25.70 -16.75
CA ASP A 3 -15.47 24.96 -15.76
C ASP A 3 -14.78 23.74 -15.13
N ALA A 4 -13.49 23.50 -15.41
CA ALA A 4 -12.76 22.36 -14.83
C ALA A 4 -11.74 22.75 -13.74
N MET A 5 -11.60 24.04 -13.42
CA MET A 5 -10.65 24.53 -12.41
C MET A 5 -11.29 24.92 -11.08
N HIS A 6 -12.60 24.68 -10.91
CA HIS A 6 -13.31 25.03 -9.67
C HIS A 6 -13.50 23.88 -8.68
N ASP A 7 -13.24 22.63 -9.09
CA ASP A 7 -13.49 21.43 -8.25
C ASP A 7 -12.27 20.94 -7.45
N LEU A 8 -11.11 21.59 -7.56
CA LEU A 8 -9.91 21.26 -6.75
C LEU A 8 -9.68 22.19 -5.54
N LEU A 9 -10.56 23.17 -5.31
CA LEU A 9 -10.45 24.15 -4.21
C LEU A 9 -11.46 23.97 -3.07
N ALA A 10 -12.31 22.95 -3.15
CA ALA A 10 -13.12 22.55 -2.00
C ALA A 10 -12.29 21.57 -1.15
N GLY A 11 -11.50 22.11 -0.22
CA GLY A 11 -10.87 21.31 0.83
C GLY A 11 -11.91 20.42 1.53
N PRO A 12 -11.52 19.25 2.07
CA PRO A 12 -12.47 18.39 2.75
C PRO A 12 -13.12 19.19 3.87
N ARG A 13 -14.45 19.33 3.81
CA ARG A 13 -15.25 19.86 4.91
C ARG A 13 -14.86 19.09 6.16
N THR A 14 -14.45 19.84 7.18
CA THR A 14 -14.21 19.36 8.54
C THR A 14 -15.53 18.84 9.11
N GLU A 15 -15.93 17.64 8.70
CA GLU A 15 -16.88 16.84 9.46
C GLU A 15 -16.09 16.29 10.64
N LEU A 16 -16.16 17.05 11.74
CA LEU A 16 -15.84 16.60 13.09
C LEU A 16 -16.44 15.20 13.25
N ILE A 17 -15.57 14.21 13.48
CA ILE A 17 -15.94 12.82 13.71
C ILE A 17 -17.00 12.80 14.81
N SER A 18 -18.23 12.53 14.38
CA SER A 18 -19.37 12.30 15.25
C SER A 18 -19.15 11.01 16.03
N GLN A 19 -19.00 11.15 17.35
CA GLN A 19 -19.09 10.15 18.43
C GLN A 19 -19.42 8.70 18.02
N HIS A 20 -18.45 7.96 17.49
CA HIS A 20 -18.47 6.50 17.43
C HIS A 20 -17.10 5.99 17.88
N GLY A 21 -17.09 4.94 18.72
CA GLY A 21 -15.97 4.50 19.56
C GLY A 21 -14.58 4.45 18.94
N ARG A 22 -13.56 4.46 19.81
CA ARG A 22 -12.13 4.28 19.47
C ARG A 22 -11.97 3.29 18.30
N LEU A 23 -11.26 3.70 17.25
CA LEU A 23 -11.02 2.87 16.07
C LEU A 23 -10.03 1.77 16.44
N GLN A 24 -10.57 0.65 16.92
CA GLN A 24 -9.77 -0.49 17.37
C GLN A 24 -9.36 -1.35 16.18
N LEU A 25 -8.07 -1.66 16.10
CA LEU A 25 -7.53 -2.69 15.22
C LEU A 25 -7.30 -3.95 16.03
N THR A 26 -8.05 -5.00 15.70
CA THR A 26 -7.86 -6.33 16.29
C THR A 26 -7.44 -7.34 15.22
N PRO A 27 -6.64 -8.37 15.54
CA PRO A 27 -6.19 -9.35 14.56
C PRO A 27 -7.34 -10.10 13.87
N SER A 28 -8.49 -10.26 14.53
CA SER A 28 -9.67 -10.92 13.98
C SER A 28 -10.30 -10.17 12.79
N MET A 29 -9.99 -8.89 12.61
CA MET A 29 -10.44 -8.10 11.46
C MET A 29 -9.64 -8.40 10.20
N ILE A 30 -8.57 -9.17 10.30
CA ILE A 30 -7.59 -9.38 9.24
C ILE A 30 -7.57 -10.87 8.88
N PRO A 31 -7.69 -11.21 7.59
CA PRO A 31 -7.56 -12.59 7.15
C PRO A 31 -6.17 -13.16 7.48
N ASP A 32 -6.14 -14.26 8.24
CA ASP A 32 -4.93 -15.02 8.55
C ASP A 32 -4.80 -16.24 7.62
N VAL A 33 -4.68 -15.96 6.32
CA VAL A 33 -4.59 -16.99 5.28
C VAL A 33 -3.48 -16.66 4.30
N SER A 34 -2.82 -17.69 3.77
CA SER A 34 -1.70 -17.54 2.83
C SER A 34 -2.10 -16.96 1.48
N ASN A 35 -3.38 -17.12 1.11
CA ASN A 35 -3.98 -16.63 -0.13
C ASN A 35 -5.32 -15.98 0.21
N PHE A 36 -5.50 -14.73 -0.20
CA PHE A 36 -6.71 -13.96 0.10
C PHE A 36 -7.12 -13.10 -1.08
N ASP A 37 -8.44 -13.03 -1.33
CA ASP A 37 -9.07 -12.09 -2.24
C ASP A 37 -10.01 -11.17 -1.48
N ALA A 38 -9.75 -9.88 -1.53
CA ALA A 38 -10.67 -8.86 -1.05
C ALA A 38 -11.81 -8.70 -2.06
N LYS A 39 -12.75 -9.65 -2.11
CA LYS A 39 -13.85 -9.66 -3.10
C LYS A 39 -14.77 -8.43 -3.01
N ASP A 40 -14.74 -7.71 -1.89
CA ASP A 40 -15.41 -6.44 -1.66
C ASP A 40 -14.64 -5.21 -2.18
N SER A 41 -13.43 -5.40 -2.73
CA SER A 41 -12.59 -4.30 -3.25
C SER A 41 -13.01 -3.77 -4.61
N LEU A 42 -12.65 -2.52 -4.92
CA LEU A 42 -12.98 -1.86 -6.19
C LEU A 42 -12.43 -2.59 -7.42
N PHE A 43 -11.38 -3.38 -7.25
CA PHE A 43 -10.80 -4.19 -8.33
C PHE A 43 -11.79 -5.23 -8.85
N PHE A 44 -12.49 -5.93 -7.96
CA PHE A 44 -13.41 -7.02 -8.35
C PHE A 44 -14.74 -6.52 -8.94
N ASN A 45 -14.99 -5.22 -8.88
CA ASN A 45 -16.10 -4.60 -9.62
C ASN A 45 -15.83 -4.58 -11.13
N LYS A 46 -14.56 -4.62 -11.54
CA LYS A 46 -14.14 -4.56 -12.95
C LYS A 46 -13.50 -5.86 -13.44
N TRP A 47 -12.77 -6.56 -12.59
CA TRP A 47 -11.99 -7.74 -12.95
C TRP A 47 -12.37 -8.94 -12.09
N SER A 48 -12.57 -10.13 -12.67
CA SER A 48 -13.00 -11.30 -11.91
C SER A 48 -11.89 -11.92 -11.05
N GLU A 49 -10.63 -11.80 -11.49
CA GLU A 49 -9.50 -12.51 -10.92
C GLU A 49 -8.23 -11.66 -10.90
N LEU A 50 -7.36 -11.94 -9.92
CA LEU A 50 -6.02 -11.35 -9.84
C LEU A 50 -5.07 -12.07 -10.80
N PRO A 51 -4.10 -11.37 -11.42
CA PRO A 51 -3.04 -11.99 -12.21
C PRO A 51 -2.35 -13.13 -11.43
N PRO A 52 -2.19 -14.33 -12.00
CA PRO A 52 -1.50 -15.40 -11.30
C PRO A 52 -0.02 -15.07 -11.10
N PRO A 53 0.65 -15.64 -10.06
CA PRO A 53 2.07 -15.38 -9.76
C PRO A 53 2.99 -15.53 -10.97
N LYS A 54 2.76 -16.54 -11.82
CA LYS A 54 3.50 -16.73 -13.07
C LYS A 54 3.42 -15.51 -14.01
N GLN A 55 2.23 -14.96 -14.19
CA GLN A 55 2.03 -13.78 -15.05
C GLN A 55 2.69 -12.54 -14.45
N VAL A 56 2.67 -12.38 -13.12
CA VAL A 56 3.36 -11.29 -12.43
C VAL A 56 4.87 -11.33 -12.73
N ARG A 57 5.49 -12.51 -12.63
CA ARG A 57 6.92 -12.71 -12.93
C ARG A 57 7.24 -12.34 -14.38
N GLU A 58 6.43 -12.83 -15.33
CA GLU A 58 6.58 -12.54 -16.76
C GLU A 58 6.44 -11.04 -17.05
N LYS A 59 5.45 -10.37 -16.44
CA LYS A 59 5.23 -8.92 -16.56
C LYS A 59 6.40 -8.12 -16.00
N THR A 60 6.89 -8.44 -14.79
CA THR A 60 8.07 -7.78 -14.21
C THR A 60 9.29 -7.95 -15.11
N LYS A 61 9.53 -9.14 -15.64
CA LYS A 61 10.65 -9.39 -16.56
C LYS A 61 10.54 -8.55 -17.83
N ALA A 62 9.34 -8.48 -18.42
CA ALA A 62 9.10 -7.66 -19.60
C ALA A 62 9.35 -6.17 -19.33
N GLN A 63 8.83 -5.63 -18.22
CA GLN A 63 8.99 -4.23 -17.81
C GLN A 63 10.45 -3.86 -17.51
N TRP A 64 11.20 -4.79 -16.94
CA TRP A 64 12.63 -4.61 -16.72
C TRP A 64 13.39 -4.55 -18.05
N LEU A 65 13.13 -5.48 -18.96
CA LEU A 65 13.77 -5.52 -20.28
C LEU A 65 13.44 -4.29 -21.15
N SER A 66 12.23 -3.76 -21.04
CA SER A 66 11.83 -2.54 -21.75
C SER A 66 12.29 -1.25 -21.08
N GLY A 67 12.86 -1.32 -19.87
CA GLY A 67 13.25 -0.14 -19.09
C GLY A 67 12.07 0.67 -18.54
N THR A 68 10.85 0.12 -18.54
CA THR A 68 9.63 0.77 -18.03
C THR A 68 9.30 0.38 -16.58
N SER A 69 10.22 -0.29 -15.89
CA SER A 69 10.11 -0.63 -14.47
C SER A 69 10.05 0.63 -13.60
N LEU A 70 9.13 0.67 -12.62
CA LEU A 70 9.09 1.74 -11.61
C LEU A 70 10.36 1.80 -10.78
N ASP A 71 11.00 0.65 -10.57
CA ASP A 71 12.24 0.55 -9.83
C ASP A 71 13.42 0.64 -10.80
N LYS A 72 14.23 1.70 -10.62
CA LYS A 72 15.45 1.96 -11.40
C LYS A 72 16.70 1.28 -10.81
N ARG A 73 16.58 0.52 -9.70
CA ARG A 73 17.71 -0.22 -9.14
C ARG A 73 18.30 -1.13 -10.22
N LYS A 74 19.58 -0.93 -10.51
CA LYS A 74 20.33 -1.66 -11.56
C LYS A 74 20.47 -3.16 -11.24
N THR A 75 20.32 -3.54 -9.98
CA THR A 75 20.53 -4.91 -9.51
C THR A 75 19.21 -5.60 -9.24
N LEU A 76 18.78 -6.40 -10.22
CA LEU A 76 17.78 -7.43 -10.05
C LEU A 76 18.43 -8.55 -9.21
N THR A 77 18.18 -8.61 -7.90
CA THR A 77 18.56 -9.81 -7.14
C THR A 77 17.60 -10.93 -7.53
N TYR A 78 17.80 -11.55 -8.70
CA TYR A 78 17.17 -12.80 -9.05
C TYR A 78 17.93 -13.92 -8.34
N GLY A 79 17.29 -14.53 -7.35
CA GLY A 79 17.81 -15.71 -6.67
C GLY A 79 18.24 -15.49 -5.22
N GLY A 80 18.00 -16.51 -4.41
CA GLY A 80 18.37 -16.58 -3.00
C GLY A 80 17.33 -15.98 -2.04
N CYS A 81 17.64 -16.04 -0.74
CA CYS A 81 16.79 -15.53 0.35
C CYS A 81 16.62 -14.00 0.38
N HIS A 82 17.31 -13.27 -0.52
CA HIS A 82 17.29 -11.82 -0.63
C HIS A 82 16.63 -11.30 -1.92
N MET A 83 15.80 -12.13 -2.56
CA MET A 83 15.10 -11.76 -3.79
C MET A 83 14.03 -10.69 -3.51
N ARG A 84 14.21 -9.49 -4.07
CA ARG A 84 13.22 -8.40 -4.04
C ARG A 84 13.15 -7.69 -5.41
N PRO A 85 12.46 -8.31 -6.38
CA PRO A 85 12.31 -7.76 -7.72
C PRO A 85 11.55 -6.41 -7.71
N PRO A 86 11.66 -5.65 -8.81
CA PRO A 86 10.78 -4.51 -9.07
C PRO A 86 9.30 -4.92 -9.00
N PRO A 87 8.42 -4.06 -8.48
CA PRO A 87 6.98 -4.30 -8.55
C PRO A 87 6.52 -4.45 -10.01
N ALA A 88 5.59 -5.38 -10.25
CA ALA A 88 4.92 -5.49 -11.55
C ALA A 88 3.80 -4.45 -11.64
N VAL A 89 3.71 -3.70 -12.74
CA VAL A 89 2.62 -2.73 -12.95
C VAL A 89 1.70 -3.20 -14.06
N PHE A 90 0.41 -3.27 -13.77
CA PHE A 90 -0.68 -3.52 -14.69
C PHE A 90 -1.53 -2.23 -14.77
N GLU A 91 -1.04 -1.25 -15.54
CA GLU A 91 -1.67 0.07 -15.66
C GLU A 91 -3.11 -0.01 -16.16
N ASP A 92 -3.37 -0.92 -17.11
CA ASP A 92 -4.68 -1.24 -17.67
C ASP A 92 -5.68 -1.73 -16.61
N MET A 93 -5.16 -2.35 -15.54
CA MET A 93 -5.96 -2.82 -14.41
C MET A 93 -5.94 -1.87 -13.22
N GLY A 94 -5.15 -0.78 -13.26
CA GLY A 94 -4.88 0.08 -12.10
C GLY A 94 -4.26 -0.70 -10.93
N LEU A 95 -3.41 -1.69 -11.22
CA LEU A 95 -2.87 -2.64 -10.26
C LEU A 95 -1.34 -2.58 -10.24
N VAL A 96 -0.77 -2.60 -9.03
CA VAL A 96 0.66 -2.86 -8.82
C VAL A 96 0.83 -4.08 -7.92
N VAL A 97 1.79 -4.93 -8.25
CA VAL A 97 2.08 -6.16 -7.50
C VAL A 97 3.48 -6.09 -6.92
N LYS A 98 3.56 -5.99 -5.59
CA LYS A 98 4.83 -6.14 -4.87
C LYS A 98 5.05 -7.63 -4.61
N TRP A 99 6.21 -8.15 -5.02
CA TRP A 99 6.50 -9.57 -4.83
C TRP A 99 7.96 -9.85 -4.52
N GLY A 100 8.22 -11.04 -3.97
CA GLY A 100 9.57 -11.51 -3.66
C GLY A 100 9.63 -12.40 -2.41
N VAL A 101 10.81 -12.92 -2.11
CA VAL A 101 11.04 -13.79 -0.94
C VAL A 101 11.00 -13.00 0.36
N GLN A 102 11.50 -11.76 0.32
CA GLN A 102 11.52 -10.82 1.45
C GLN A 102 10.21 -10.06 1.68
N VAL A 103 9.20 -10.27 0.82
CA VAL A 103 7.90 -9.61 0.98
C VAL A 103 7.13 -10.32 2.10
N GLY A 104 6.70 -9.54 3.09
CA GLY A 104 5.90 -10.06 4.21
C GLY A 104 4.42 -9.83 3.99
N ILE A 105 3.58 -10.84 4.24
CA ILE A 105 2.11 -10.71 4.20
C ILE A 105 1.62 -9.66 5.21
N ALA A 106 2.36 -9.47 6.31
CA ALA A 106 2.12 -8.43 7.31
C ALA A 106 2.00 -7.01 6.72
N GLU A 107 2.70 -6.73 5.61
CA GLU A 107 2.58 -5.45 4.89
C GLU A 107 1.20 -5.32 4.24
N ALA A 108 0.74 -6.36 3.55
CA ALA A 108 -0.58 -6.39 2.94
C ALA A 108 -1.68 -6.28 4.00
N GLN A 109 -1.54 -7.03 5.10
CA GLN A 109 -2.48 -7.03 6.22
C GLN A 109 -2.56 -5.68 6.90
N SER A 110 -1.42 -5.01 7.13
CA SER A 110 -1.39 -3.67 7.72
C SER A 110 -2.06 -2.64 6.79
N ALA A 111 -1.72 -2.64 5.50
CA ALA A 111 -2.33 -1.74 4.53
C ALA A 111 -3.84 -1.98 4.39
N TYR A 112 -4.26 -3.25 4.33
CA TYR A 112 -5.67 -3.65 4.28
C TYR A 112 -6.45 -3.16 5.51
N ALA A 113 -5.90 -3.35 6.71
CA ALA A 113 -6.51 -2.93 7.96
C ALA A 113 -6.63 -1.41 8.06
N VAL A 114 -5.55 -0.67 7.75
CA VAL A 114 -5.55 0.80 7.76
C VAL A 114 -6.56 1.36 6.76
N HIS A 115 -6.58 0.83 5.53
CA HIS A 115 -7.51 1.27 4.50
C HIS A 115 -8.97 1.09 4.94
N ARG A 116 -9.29 -0.07 5.55
CA ARG A 116 -10.65 -0.39 5.99
C ARG A 116 -11.10 0.39 7.23
N SER A 117 -10.17 0.70 8.14
CA SER A 117 -10.49 1.41 9.38
C SER A 117 -10.51 2.93 9.21
N LEU A 118 -9.65 3.48 8.35
CA LEU A 118 -9.53 4.93 8.16
C LEU A 118 -10.21 5.46 6.88
N LYS A 119 -10.75 4.58 6.02
CA LYS A 119 -11.62 4.87 4.86
C LYS A 119 -11.47 6.28 4.26
N GLY A 120 -10.33 6.56 3.65
CA GLY A 120 -10.08 7.81 2.92
C GLY A 120 -9.45 8.96 3.72
N HIS A 121 -9.34 8.85 5.05
CA HIS A 121 -8.63 9.85 5.88
C HIS A 121 -7.10 9.73 5.78
N VAL A 122 -6.63 8.57 5.30
CA VAL A 122 -5.22 8.26 5.06
C VAL A 122 -5.12 7.71 3.64
N PRO A 123 -4.26 8.28 2.77
CA PRO A 123 -4.11 7.85 1.38
C PRO A 123 -3.25 6.58 1.29
N VAL A 124 -3.75 5.47 1.82
CA VAL A 124 -3.16 4.13 1.63
C VAL A 124 -3.79 3.43 0.42
N PRO A 125 -3.00 2.70 -0.38
CA PRO A 125 -3.53 1.95 -1.50
C PRO A 125 -4.50 0.86 -1.01
N GLU A 126 -5.58 0.66 -1.74
CA GLU A 126 -6.48 -0.47 -1.50
C GLU A 126 -5.75 -1.79 -1.81
N VAL A 127 -5.85 -2.76 -0.89
CA VAL A 127 -5.28 -4.10 -1.09
C VAL A 127 -6.35 -5.01 -1.69
N TYR A 128 -6.11 -5.51 -2.89
CA TYR A 128 -7.02 -6.41 -3.61
C TYR A 128 -6.84 -7.86 -3.19
N GLY A 129 -5.65 -8.22 -2.72
CA GLY A 129 -5.38 -9.56 -2.21
C GLY A 129 -3.89 -9.84 -2.05
N TRP A 130 -3.59 -11.06 -1.62
CA TRP A 130 -2.23 -11.57 -1.57
C TRP A 130 -2.17 -13.05 -1.91
N ARG A 131 -0.98 -13.51 -2.30
CA ARG A 131 -0.69 -14.90 -2.62
C ARG A 131 0.66 -15.32 -2.05
N THR A 132 0.78 -16.61 -1.78
CA THR A 132 2.04 -17.29 -1.49
C THR A 132 2.25 -18.36 -2.56
N ASP A 133 3.39 -18.32 -3.24
CA ASP A 133 3.80 -19.33 -4.24
C ASP A 133 5.24 -19.76 -3.96
N GLY A 134 5.40 -20.93 -3.34
CA GLY A 134 6.67 -21.37 -2.75
C GLY A 134 7.15 -20.41 -1.67
N ASP A 135 8.38 -19.93 -1.78
CA ASP A 135 8.98 -18.96 -0.86
C ASP A 135 8.62 -17.51 -1.20
N GLU A 136 7.94 -17.27 -2.32
CA GLU A 136 7.62 -15.93 -2.80
C GLU A 136 6.22 -15.50 -2.37
N LYS A 137 6.11 -14.24 -1.95
CA LYS A 137 4.85 -13.63 -1.53
C LYS A 137 4.51 -12.54 -2.52
N PHE A 138 3.22 -12.36 -2.78
CA PHE A 138 2.69 -11.42 -3.76
C PHE A 138 1.61 -10.58 -3.08
N ILE A 139 1.72 -9.26 -3.16
CA ILE A 139 0.76 -8.30 -2.63
C ILE A 139 0.18 -7.54 -3.82
N TYR A 140 -1.13 -7.70 -4.04
CA TYR A 140 -1.88 -7.06 -5.11
C TYR A 140 -2.58 -5.84 -4.54
N MET A 141 -2.23 -4.66 -5.03
CA MET A 141 -2.72 -3.40 -4.47
C MET A 141 -2.95 -2.35 -5.56
N GLN A 142 -3.75 -1.35 -5.24
CA GLN A 142 -4.07 -0.22 -6.09
C GLN A 142 -2.80 0.48 -6.60
N TYR A 143 -2.74 0.71 -7.91
CA TYR A 143 -1.72 1.55 -8.52
C TYR A 143 -2.07 3.02 -8.34
N MET A 144 -1.31 3.70 -7.48
CA MET A 144 -1.46 5.12 -7.20
C MET A 144 -0.72 5.93 -8.26
N HIS A 145 -1.45 6.66 -9.09
CA HIS A 145 -0.87 7.54 -10.10
C HIS A 145 -0.34 8.80 -9.42
N GLY A 146 0.89 9.17 -9.71
CA GLY A 146 1.49 10.38 -9.16
C GLY A 146 3.00 10.36 -9.26
N TRP A 147 3.60 11.47 -8.85
CA TRP A 147 5.03 11.61 -8.74
C TRP A 147 5.44 11.32 -7.31
N THR A 148 6.62 10.71 -7.12
CA THR A 148 7.17 10.59 -5.78
C THR A 148 7.50 12.00 -5.27
N LEU A 149 7.34 12.21 -3.96
CA LEU A 149 7.69 13.48 -3.35
C LEU A 149 9.17 13.83 -3.62
N GLU A 150 10.06 12.84 -3.62
CA GLU A 150 11.47 12.98 -3.99
C GLU A 150 11.67 13.57 -5.39
N ALA A 151 10.92 13.09 -6.39
CA ALA A 151 11.04 13.59 -7.76
C ALA A 151 10.46 15.00 -7.94
N ALA A 152 9.43 15.35 -7.16
CA ALA A 152 8.78 16.65 -7.24
C ALA A 152 9.46 17.72 -6.35
N TRP A 153 10.19 17.32 -5.30
CA TRP A 153 10.61 18.21 -4.21
C TRP A 153 11.29 19.50 -4.65
N ASP A 154 12.25 19.39 -5.56
CA ASP A 154 13.05 20.53 -6.05
C ASP A 154 12.24 21.49 -6.93
N SER A 155 11.14 21.02 -7.52
CA SER A 155 10.24 21.85 -8.34
C SER A 155 9.15 22.56 -7.54
N LEU A 156 8.93 22.17 -6.28
CA LEU A 156 7.87 22.74 -5.44
C LEU A 156 8.26 24.10 -4.87
N GLU A 157 7.34 25.05 -4.93
CA GLU A 157 7.43 26.34 -4.25
C GLU A 157 7.32 26.18 -2.71
N HIS A 158 7.73 27.21 -1.97
CA HIS A 158 7.75 27.16 -0.51
C HIS A 158 6.36 26.93 0.11
N ASN A 159 5.34 27.63 -0.41
CA ASN A 159 3.93 27.48 -0.03
C ASN A 159 3.39 26.05 -0.31
N GLU A 160 3.80 25.41 -1.41
CA GLU A 160 3.42 24.05 -1.76
C GLU A 160 4.05 23.04 -0.79
N ARG A 161 5.33 23.24 -0.45
CA ARG A 161 6.03 22.42 0.56
C ARG A 161 5.36 22.53 1.93
N ASP A 162 4.97 23.73 2.34
CA ASP A 162 4.25 23.95 3.60
C ASP A 162 2.89 23.25 3.58
N THR A 163 2.16 23.34 2.47
CA THR A 163 0.88 22.66 2.28
C THR A 163 1.03 21.14 2.40
N ILE A 164 2.04 20.56 1.75
CA ILE A 164 2.34 19.13 1.84
C ILE A 164 2.71 18.74 3.28
N CYS A 165 3.51 19.55 3.98
CA CYS A 165 3.84 19.29 5.39
C CYS A 165 2.57 19.24 6.27
N HIS A 166 1.62 20.15 6.05
CA HIS A 166 0.33 20.14 6.74
C HIS A 166 -0.49 18.91 6.41
N GLN A 167 -0.57 18.51 5.14
CA GLN A 167 -1.26 17.29 4.73
C GLN A 167 -0.66 16.04 5.37
N LEU A 168 0.67 15.91 5.36
CA LEU A 168 1.39 14.80 6.00
C LEU A 168 1.12 14.74 7.50
N ARG A 169 1.09 15.90 8.18
CA ARG A 169 0.73 15.97 9.60
C ARG A 169 -0.68 15.42 9.84
N THR A 170 -1.66 15.87 9.06
CA THR A 170 -3.04 15.36 9.16
C THR A 170 -3.11 13.86 8.95
N VAL A 171 -2.39 13.31 7.96
CA VAL A 171 -2.32 11.87 7.71
C VAL A 171 -1.75 11.11 8.91
N VAL A 172 -0.66 11.61 9.51
CA VAL A 172 -0.04 11.00 10.69
C VAL A 172 -0.98 11.09 11.90
N ASP A 173 -1.66 12.20 12.10
CA ASP A 173 -2.60 12.38 13.21
C ASP A 173 -3.81 11.45 13.07
N ASN A 174 -4.31 11.23 11.85
CA ASN A 174 -5.35 10.23 11.57
C ASN A 174 -4.86 8.79 11.83
N LEU A 175 -3.63 8.46 11.42
CA LEU A 175 -3.03 7.15 11.73
C LEU A 175 -2.92 6.90 13.23
N ARG A 176 -2.62 7.93 14.02
CA ARG A 176 -2.50 7.84 15.49
C ARG A 176 -3.82 7.62 16.22
N GLN A 177 -4.96 7.81 15.55
CA GLN A 177 -6.27 7.49 16.13
C GLN A 177 -6.56 5.98 16.16
N LEU A 178 -5.76 5.17 15.45
CA LEU A 178 -5.85 3.72 15.52
C LEU A 178 -5.29 3.23 16.85
N GLU A 179 -6.16 2.60 17.64
CA GLU A 179 -5.80 2.03 18.92
C GLU A 179 -5.80 0.49 18.85
N GLN A 180 -4.93 -0.15 19.64
CA GLN A 180 -5.07 -1.57 19.92
C GLN A 180 -6.18 -1.79 20.96
N ASP A 181 -6.61 -3.03 21.13
CA ASP A 181 -7.45 -3.39 22.27
C ASP A 181 -6.72 -3.06 23.58
N PRO A 182 -7.25 -2.15 24.42
CA PRO A 182 -6.61 -1.78 25.69
C PRO A 182 -6.44 -2.97 26.65
N SER A 183 -7.26 -4.02 26.48
CA SER A 183 -7.22 -5.23 27.31
C SER A 183 -6.14 -6.21 26.85
N ASP A 184 -5.55 -5.99 25.68
CA ASP A 184 -4.59 -6.90 25.06
C ASP A 184 -3.51 -6.13 24.25
N PRO A 185 -2.72 -5.28 24.92
CA PRO A 185 -1.67 -4.51 24.27
C PRO A 185 -0.53 -5.43 23.81
N PHE A 186 -0.14 -5.31 22.54
CA PHE A 186 0.92 -6.11 21.94
C PHE A 186 1.85 -5.29 21.06
N ILE A 187 3.15 -5.42 21.27
CA ILE A 187 4.17 -4.79 20.41
C ILE A 187 4.68 -5.82 19.41
N GLY A 188 4.22 -5.73 18.17
CA GLY A 188 4.74 -6.51 17.06
C GLY A 188 3.96 -6.32 15.76
N ASN A 189 3.98 -7.33 14.89
CA ASN A 189 3.13 -7.35 13.68
C ASN A 189 1.64 -7.31 14.09
N ILE A 190 0.79 -6.72 13.24
CA ILE A 190 -0.67 -6.70 13.38
C ILE A 190 -1.31 -8.09 13.61
N MET A 191 -0.67 -9.16 13.14
CA MET A 191 -1.04 -10.57 13.39
C MET A 191 -0.34 -11.19 14.61
N ARG A 192 0.18 -10.37 15.53
CA ARG A 192 0.86 -10.78 16.76
C ARG A 192 2.13 -11.61 16.58
N SER A 193 2.73 -11.57 15.40
CA SER A 193 4.05 -12.17 15.19
C SER A 193 5.17 -11.24 15.70
N PRO A 194 6.31 -11.78 16.16
CA PRO A 194 7.48 -10.97 16.47
C PRO A 194 7.88 -10.10 15.26
N LEU A 195 8.37 -8.89 15.53
CA LEU A 195 8.94 -8.04 14.49
C LEU A 195 10.14 -8.78 13.88
N LEU A 196 10.04 -9.17 12.61
CA LEU A 196 11.21 -9.58 11.86
C LEU A 196 12.13 -8.38 11.77
N ARG A 197 13.24 -8.40 12.52
CA ARG A 197 14.33 -7.44 12.33
C ARG A 197 14.80 -7.58 10.89
N GLN A 198 14.49 -6.60 10.06
CA GLN A 198 15.25 -6.38 8.84
C GLN A 198 16.62 -5.88 9.31
N SER A 199 17.59 -6.79 9.44
CA SER A 199 18.98 -6.41 9.61
C SER A 199 19.39 -5.64 8.37
N ILE A 200 19.49 -4.31 8.51
CA ILE A 200 20.17 -3.46 7.53
C ILE A 200 21.66 -3.79 7.71
N PRO A 201 22.35 -4.40 6.72
CA PRO A 201 23.80 -4.46 6.77
C PRO A 201 24.31 -3.02 6.58
N PHE A 202 25.09 -2.55 7.57
CA PHE A 202 25.87 -1.32 7.46
C PHE A 202 27.04 -1.50 6.51
#